data_AF-A0A292G2T1-F1
#
_entry.id   AF-A0A292G2T1-F1
#
_cell.length_a   1.000
_cell.length_b   1.000
_cell.length_c   1.000
_cell.angle_alpha   90.00
_cell.angle_beta   90.00
_cell.angle_gamma   90.00
#
_symmetry.space_group_name_H-M   'P 1'
#
loop_
_entity.id
_entity.type
_entity.pdbx_description
1 polymer ?
#
loop_
_entity_poly.entity_id
_entity_poly.type
_entity_poly.pdbx_seq_one_letter_code
_entity_poly.pdbx_strand_id
1 'polypeptide(L)'
;RTVGEQLYNQFGVGLARMARTIRERMNVRDNEVFTPVDLINSKILSSVINSFFGTNALSQFMDQTNPLAEITHKRRMSALGPGGLSRDRAGFEVRDVHYTHYGRL
;
A
#
# COMPACT_ATOMS: atom_id res chain seq x y z
N ARG A 1 -4.84 -6.75 -7.88
CA ARG A 1 -3.68 -5.91 -7.50
C ARG A 1 -2.86 -6.67 -6.49
N THR A 2 -1.56 -6.83 -6.75
CA THR A 2 -0.67 -7.55 -5.83
C THR A 2 -0.27 -6.65 -4.65
N VAL A 3 0.31 -7.24 -3.60
CA VAL A 3 0.83 -6.48 -2.46
C VAL A 3 1.95 -5.52 -2.90
N GLY A 4 2.82 -5.97 -3.82
CA GLY A 4 3.92 -5.17 -4.35
C GLY A 4 3.45 -3.90 -5.06
N GLU A 5 2.42 -4.01 -5.91
CA GLU A 5 1.83 -2.84 -6.59
C GLU A 5 1.23 -1.82 -5.60
N GLN A 6 0.55 -2.31 -4.57
CA GLN A 6 -0.06 -1.43 -3.56
C GLN A 6 1.00 -0.69 -2.74
N LEU A 7 2.03 -1.42 -2.31
CA LEU A 7 3.14 -0.83 -1.57
C LEU A 7 3.93 0.14 -2.44
N TYR A 8 4.18 -0.18 -3.70
CA TYR A 8 4.87 0.69 -4.66
C TYR A 8 4.18 2.05 -4.80
N ASN A 9 2.84 2.06 -4.92
CA ASN A 9 2.08 3.29 -5.00
C ASN A 9 2.22 4.15 -3.75
N GLN A 10 2.16 3.54 -2.55
CA GLN A 10 2.37 4.28 -1.30
C GLN A 10 3.80 4.77 -1.15
N PHE A 11 4.77 3.96 -1.57
CA PHE A 11 6.18 4.32 -1.56
C PHE A 11 6.45 5.53 -2.47
N GLY A 12 5.84 5.58 -3.65
CA GLY A 12 5.88 6.75 -4.54
C GLY A 12 5.36 8.02 -3.88
N VAL A 13 4.25 7.94 -3.14
CA VAL A 13 3.73 9.08 -2.34
C VAL A 13 4.74 9.50 -1.26
N GLY A 14 5.37 8.55 -0.58
CA GLY A 14 6.40 8.81 0.43
C GLY A 14 7.64 9.51 -0.15
N LEU A 15 8.13 9.04 -1.30
CA LEU A 15 9.24 9.66 -2.02
C LEU A 15 8.90 11.08 -2.49
N ALA A 16 7.68 11.31 -3.00
CA ALA A 16 7.25 12.64 -3.42
C ALA A 16 7.21 13.63 -2.25
N ARG A 17 6.77 13.19 -1.06
CA ARG A 17 6.82 14.00 0.16
C ARG A 17 8.25 14.32 0.57
N MET A 18 9.13 13.31 0.59
CA MET A 18 10.55 13.50 0.92
C MET A 18 11.25 14.45 -0.05
N ALA A 19 10.99 14.32 -1.35
CA ALA A 19 11.52 15.22 -2.37
C ALA A 19 11.07 16.67 -2.17
N ARG A 20 9.82 16.89 -1.75
CA ARG A 20 9.34 18.24 -1.40
C ARG A 20 10.12 18.81 -0.22
N THR A 21 10.26 18.05 0.87
CA THR A 21 11.02 18.49 2.06
C THR A 21 12.49 18.78 1.74
N ILE A 22 13.12 18.00 0.86
CA ILE A 22 14.48 18.25 0.39
C ILE A 22 14.56 19.60 -0.32
N ARG A 23 13.66 19.87 -1.28
CA ARG A 23 13.63 21.16 -2.00
C ARG A 23 13.40 22.35 -1.06
N GLU A 24 12.49 22.20 -0.10
CA GLU A 24 12.22 23.23 0.91
C GLU A 24 13.48 23.52 1.75
N ARG A 25 14.22 22.50 2.18
CA ARG A 25 15.47 22.67 2.93
C ARG A 25 16.56 23.35 2.11
N MET A 26 16.68 23.01 0.83
CA MET A 26 17.66 23.63 -0.06
C MET A 26 17.38 25.12 -0.26
N ASN A 27 16.11 25.51 -0.43
CA ASN A 27 15.72 26.92 -0.62
C ASN A 27 15.90 27.81 0.63
N VAL A 28 16.04 27.23 1.82
CA VAL A 28 16.15 28.01 3.07
C VAL A 28 17.60 28.38 3.41
N ARG A 29 18.60 27.65 2.88
CA ARG A 29 20.02 27.90 3.19
C ARG A 29 20.84 28.14 1.93
N ASP A 30 20.72 29.35 1.39
CA ASP A 30 21.34 29.74 0.11
C ASP A 30 22.88 29.80 0.10
N ASN A 31 23.59 29.55 1.22
CA ASN A 31 25.05 29.68 1.30
C ASN A 31 25.75 28.59 2.15
N GLU A 32 25.11 27.44 2.42
CA GLU A 32 25.73 26.32 3.13
C GLU A 32 26.14 25.19 2.17
N VAL A 33 27.29 24.55 2.42
CA VAL A 33 27.67 23.31 1.75
C VAL A 33 26.80 22.18 2.32
N PHE A 34 25.77 21.78 1.59
CA PHE A 34 24.90 20.68 1.99
C PHE A 34 25.62 19.33 1.84
N THR A 35 25.55 18.49 2.87
CA THR A 35 25.82 17.06 2.70
C THR A 35 24.51 16.32 2.38
N PRO A 36 24.53 15.22 1.59
CA PRO A 36 23.31 14.46 1.28
C PRO A 36 22.56 13.94 2.52
N VAL A 37 23.28 13.70 3.62
CA VAL A 37 22.72 13.21 4.88
C VAL A 37 21.84 14.28 5.54
N ASP A 38 22.16 15.56 5.39
CA ASP A 38 21.40 16.67 5.99
C ASP A 38 20.03 16.88 5.30
N LEU A 39 19.94 16.48 4.03
CA LEU A 39 18.75 16.65 3.21
C LEU A 39 17.76 15.48 3.40
N ILE A 40 18.25 14.26 3.56
CA ILE A 40 17.43 13.06 3.57
C ILE A 40 16.82 12.83 4.97
N ASN A 41 15.49 12.73 5.04
CA ASN A 41 14.77 12.35 6.25
C ASN A 41 14.06 11.00 6.08
N SER A 42 14.69 9.94 6.58
CA SER A 42 14.17 8.56 6.50
C SER A 42 12.84 8.34 7.23
N LYS A 43 12.52 9.15 8.26
CA LYS A 43 11.29 9.00 9.06
C LYS A 43 10.02 9.14 8.21
N ILE A 44 10.07 9.92 7.12
CA ILE A 44 8.94 10.11 6.21
C ILE A 44 8.56 8.77 5.56
N LEU A 45 9.55 8.04 5.03
CA LEU A 45 9.32 6.75 4.39
C LEU A 45 8.90 5.68 5.40
N SER A 46 9.57 5.61 6.56
CA SER A 46 9.19 4.65 7.61
C SER A 46 7.76 4.87 8.09
N SER A 47 7.32 6.11 8.24
CA SER A 47 5.94 6.45 8.63
C SER A 47 4.91 5.97 7.60
N VAL A 48 5.18 6.18 6.31
CA VAL A 48 4.30 5.72 5.23
C VAL A 48 4.17 4.20 5.20
N ILE A 49 5.29 3.48 5.35
CA ILE A 49 5.31 2.01 5.39
C ILE A 49 4.54 1.50 6.62
N ASN A 50 4.81 2.07 7.80
CA ASN A 50 4.13 1.69 9.03
C ASN A 50 2.63 1.95 8.96
N SER A 51 2.20 3.09 8.41
CA SER A 51 0.78 3.37 8.20
C SER A 51 0.16 2.38 7.21
N PHE A 52 0.86 2.02 6.12
CA PHE A 52 0.34 1.07 5.15
C PHE A 52 0.05 -0.30 5.80
N PHE A 53 0.98 -0.86 6.56
CA PHE A 53 0.75 -2.15 7.20
C PHE A 53 -0.14 -2.08 8.45
N GLY A 54 -0.15 -0.94 9.15
CA GLY A 54 -0.91 -0.76 10.39
C GLY A 54 -2.38 -0.41 10.21
N THR A 55 -2.76 0.31 9.15
CA THR A 55 -4.14 0.82 8.98
C THR A 55 -4.86 0.36 7.72
N ASN A 56 -4.16 -0.26 6.77
CA ASN A 56 -4.80 -0.73 5.55
C ASN A 56 -5.73 -1.91 5.86
N ALA A 57 -6.99 -1.81 5.43
CA ALA A 57 -8.00 -2.86 5.61
C ALA A 57 -7.63 -4.21 4.93
N LEU A 58 -6.70 -4.20 3.98
CA LEU A 58 -6.16 -5.41 3.36
C LEU A 58 -5.02 -6.06 4.16
N SER A 59 -4.46 -5.36 5.15
CA SER A 59 -3.49 -5.90 6.11
C SER A 59 -4.26 -6.54 7.26
N GLN A 60 -4.56 -7.84 7.14
CA GLN A 60 -5.42 -8.57 8.07
C GLN A 60 -4.59 -9.43 9.03
N PHE A 61 -5.15 -9.71 10.21
CA PHE A 61 -4.59 -10.72 11.10
C PHE A 61 -4.61 -12.10 10.44
N MET A 62 -3.48 -12.79 10.48
CA MET A 62 -3.32 -14.08 9.82
C MET A 62 -4.16 -15.16 10.49
N ASP A 63 -4.98 -15.88 9.71
CA ASP A 63 -5.60 -17.12 10.16
C ASP A 63 -4.54 -18.23 10.27
N GLN A 64 -4.28 -18.66 11.50
CA GLN A 64 -3.26 -19.65 11.87
C GLN A 64 -3.87 -20.91 12.48
N THR A 65 -5.13 -21.21 12.18
CA THR A 65 -5.82 -22.39 12.73
C THR A 65 -5.13 -23.70 12.29
N ASN A 66 -4.66 -23.78 11.05
CA ASN A 66 -3.88 -24.89 10.49
C ASN A 66 -3.17 -24.45 9.19
N PRO A 67 -2.21 -25.26 8.64
CA PRO A 67 -1.46 -24.88 7.43
C PRO A 67 -2.35 -24.63 6.20
N LEU A 68 -3.48 -25.32 6.08
CA LEU A 68 -4.41 -25.11 4.96
C LEU A 68 -5.11 -23.75 5.08
N ALA A 69 -5.57 -23.39 6.28
CA ALA A 69 -6.13 -22.07 6.58
C ALA A 69 -5.12 -20.96 6.24
N GLU A 70 -3.84 -21.17 6.58
CA GLU A 70 -2.77 -20.23 6.26
C GLU A 70 -2.61 -20.01 4.75
N ILE A 71 -2.60 -21.10 3.96
CA ILE A 71 -2.48 -21.04 2.51
C ILE A 71 -3.71 -20.39 1.88
N THR A 72 -4.91 -20.77 2.31
CA THR A 72 -6.15 -20.21 1.77
C THR A 72 -6.27 -18.72 2.06
N HIS A 73 -5.85 -18.26 3.23
CA HIS A 73 -5.89 -16.84 3.58
C HIS A 73 -4.87 -16.02 2.79
N LYS A 74 -3.64 -16.51 2.60
CA LYS A 74 -2.62 -15.82 1.77
C LYS A 74 -3.00 -15.74 0.29
N ARG A 75 -3.77 -16.71 -0.22
CA ARG A 75 -4.21 -16.76 -1.63
C ARG A 75 -5.58 -16.12 -1.86
N ARG A 76 -6.22 -15.59 -0.82
CA ARG A 76 -7.54 -14.96 -0.92
C ARG A 76 -7.46 -13.66 -1.71
N MET A 77 -8.36 -13.53 -2.69
CA MET A 77 -8.55 -12.29 -3.46
C MET A 77 -9.74 -11.51 -2.90
N SER A 78 -9.65 -10.18 -2.89
CA SER A 78 -10.71 -9.28 -2.41
C SER A 78 -10.98 -8.19 -3.44
N ALA A 79 -12.26 -7.94 -3.71
CA ALA A 79 -12.72 -6.78 -4.48
C ALA A 79 -12.96 -5.53 -3.60
N LEU A 80 -12.86 -5.69 -2.27
CA LEU A 80 -13.03 -4.63 -1.28
C LEU A 80 -11.69 -3.98 -0.96
N GLY A 81 -11.72 -2.73 -0.47
CA GLY A 81 -10.56 -1.98 -0.02
C GLY A 81 -10.40 -0.62 -0.73
N PRO A 82 -9.30 0.09 -0.50
CA PRO A 82 -9.05 1.40 -1.11
C PRO A 82 -9.10 1.33 -2.65
N GLY A 83 -10.04 2.05 -3.26
CA GLY A 83 -10.27 2.05 -4.72
C GLY A 83 -10.97 0.80 -5.26
N GLY A 84 -11.51 -0.07 -4.37
CA GLY A 84 -12.35 -1.21 -4.71
C GLY A 84 -13.84 -0.91 -4.56
N LEU A 85 -14.65 -1.97 -4.56
CA LEU A 85 -16.10 -1.88 -4.36
C LEU A 85 -16.45 -1.69 -2.89
N SER A 86 -17.53 -0.97 -2.61
CA SER A 86 -18.16 -0.96 -1.28
C SER A 86 -19.15 -2.11 -1.16
N ARG A 87 -19.22 -2.74 0.01
CA ARG A 87 -20.12 -3.88 0.27
C ARG A 87 -21.58 -3.54 -0.04
N ASP A 88 -22.01 -2.33 0.35
CA ASP A 88 -23.40 -1.90 0.24
C ASP A 88 -23.78 -1.40 -1.17
N ARG A 89 -22.78 -1.03 -1.98
CA ARG A 89 -22.99 -0.49 -3.34
C ARG A 89 -22.65 -1.48 -4.45
N ALA A 90 -22.04 -2.62 -4.12
CA ALA A 90 -21.70 -3.64 -5.10
C ALA A 90 -22.99 -4.26 -5.66
N GLY A 91 -23.18 -4.14 -6.98
CA GLY A 91 -24.32 -4.72 -7.70
C GLY A 91 -24.32 -6.25 -7.70
N PHE A 92 -25.41 -6.84 -8.19
CA PHE A 92 -25.54 -8.30 -8.27
C PHE A 92 -24.56 -8.93 -9.26
N GLU A 93 -24.36 -8.29 -10.42
CA GLU A 93 -23.51 -8.80 -11.52
C GLU A 93 -22.06 -9.04 -11.11
N VAL A 94 -21.49 -8.18 -10.26
CA VAL A 94 -20.09 -8.31 -9.79
C VAL A 94 -19.91 -9.41 -8.74
N ARG A 95 -21.00 -9.97 -8.20
CA ARG A 95 -21.00 -11.08 -7.26
C ARG A 95 -21.24 -12.43 -7.95
N ASP A 96 -21.70 -12.41 -9.19
CA ASP A 96 -21.98 -13.60 -9.97
C ASP A 96 -20.69 -14.26 -10.49
N VAL A 97 -20.77 -15.55 -10.83
CA VAL A 97 -19.65 -16.31 -11.37
C VAL A 97 -19.59 -16.11 -12.88
N HIS A 98 -18.66 -15.27 -13.32
CA HIS A 98 -18.43 -15.04 -14.74
C HIS A 98 -17.63 -16.18 -15.38
N TYR A 99 -17.90 -16.51 -16.64
CA TYR A 99 -17.24 -17.63 -17.35
C TYR A 99 -15.71 -17.49 -17.43
N THR A 100 -15.18 -16.26 -17.38
CA THR A 100 -13.73 -16.00 -17.38
C THR A 100 -13.04 -16.39 -16.08
N HIS A 101 -13.77 -16.78 -15.04
CA HIS A 101 -13.21 -17.25 -13.77
C HIS A 101 -12.55 -18.64 -13.92
N TYR A 102 -12.92 -19.40 -14.96
CA TYR A 102 -12.41 -20.74 -15.20
C TYR A 102 -10.87 -20.79 -15.21
N GLY A 103 -10.30 -21.48 -14.23
CA GLY A 103 -8.85 -21.66 -14.06
C GLY A 103 -8.10 -20.43 -13.54
N ARG A 104 -8.78 -19.37 -13.09
CA ARG A 104 -8.17 -18.11 -12.62
C ARG A 104 -8.55 -17.74 -11.19
N LEU A 105 -9.81 -17.96 -10.82
CA LEU A 105 -10.37 -17.73 -9.48
C LEU A 105 -10.81 -19.05 -8.85
#